data_AF-A0A2V6NX46-F1
#
_entry.id   AF-A0A2V6NX46-F1
#
_cell.length_a   1.000
_cell.length_b   1.000
_cell.length_c   1.000
_cell.angle_alpha   90.00
_cell.angle_beta   90.00
_cell.angle_gamma   90.00
#
_symmetry.space_group_name_H-M   'P 1'
#
loop_
_entity.id
_entity.type
_entity.pdbx_description
1 polymer ?
#
loop_
_entity_poly.entity_id
_entity_poly.type
_entity_poly.pdbx_seq_one_letter_code
_entity_poly.pdbx_strand_id
1 'polypeptide(L)'
;MTFLDLVGAYDALRRIAMMGIDPEVTHRIIGTEAEVVDETGLTVKPDSVYEDLAPFDLLYVPGGIGTRKLMHDARLIAYLKTWPADKALASVCTGALLIGRAGYLEGRRATTHHRAYELLRPYCREVVTDQRIVDEGRVVTAGGVSSSLDLGLYLVERHWGAPAREQIAAQMEYRGYPVLPG
;
A
#
# COMPACT_ATOMS: atom_id res chain seq x y z
N MET A 1 -0.72 -0.46 13.57
CA MET A 1 -0.45 -0.17 12.14
C MET A 1 0.20 1.20 12.04
N THR A 2 0.87 1.58 10.96
CA THR A 2 1.27 2.99 10.79
C THR A 2 0.21 3.69 9.97
N PHE A 3 -0.56 4.62 10.56
CA PHE A 3 -1.71 5.21 9.87
C PHE A 3 -1.35 5.94 8.59
N LEU A 4 -0.22 6.65 8.55
CA LEU A 4 0.22 7.35 7.34
C LEU A 4 0.47 6.39 6.16
N ASP A 5 0.87 5.14 6.42
CA ASP A 5 0.99 4.11 5.39
C ASP A 5 -0.35 3.84 4.72
N LEU A 6 -1.47 3.91 5.46
CA LEU A 6 -2.81 3.75 4.92
C LEU A 6 -3.33 5.06 4.32
N VAL A 7 -3.39 6.12 5.14
CA VAL A 7 -4.13 7.34 4.77
C VAL A 7 -3.48 8.12 3.63
N GLY A 8 -2.17 8.01 3.43
CA GLY A 8 -1.50 8.72 2.34
C GLY A 8 -1.97 8.26 0.95
N ALA A 9 -2.01 6.94 0.72
CA ALA A 9 -2.51 6.41 -0.54
C ALA A 9 -4.05 6.49 -0.63
N TYR A 10 -4.74 6.23 0.48
CA TYR A 10 -6.20 6.34 0.55
C TYR A 10 -6.69 7.75 0.19
N ASP A 11 -6.01 8.82 0.63
CA ASP A 11 -6.43 10.18 0.31
C ASP A 11 -6.29 10.50 -1.18
N ALA A 12 -5.24 10.02 -1.85
CA ALA A 12 -5.09 10.19 -3.29
C ALA A 12 -6.15 9.38 -4.08
N LEU A 13 -6.40 8.13 -3.69
CA LEU A 13 -7.33 7.26 -4.39
C LEU A 13 -8.79 7.69 -4.20
N ARG A 14 -9.22 8.06 -2.97
CA ARG A 14 -10.59 8.53 -2.71
C ARG A 14 -10.96 9.79 -3.51
N ARG A 15 -9.96 10.60 -3.85
CA ARG A 15 -10.14 11.84 -4.61
C ARG A 15 -10.55 11.59 -6.06
N ILE A 16 -10.29 10.41 -6.62
CA ILE A 16 -10.70 10.06 -7.98
C ILE A 16 -12.21 10.26 -8.17
N ALA A 17 -13.02 9.63 -7.30
CA ALA A 17 -14.47 9.79 -7.32
C ALA A 17 -14.90 11.19 -6.85
N MET A 18 -14.32 11.70 -5.75
CA MET A 18 -14.71 12.99 -5.18
C MET A 18 -14.47 14.18 -6.12
N MET A 19 -13.50 14.08 -7.03
CA MET A 19 -13.14 15.13 -7.98
C MET A 19 -13.73 14.88 -9.38
N GLY A 20 -14.57 13.85 -9.53
CA GLY A 20 -15.26 13.53 -10.78
C GLY A 20 -14.37 13.00 -11.89
N ILE A 21 -13.18 12.47 -11.56
CA ILE A 21 -12.27 11.84 -12.52
C ILE A 21 -12.85 10.50 -12.98
N ASP A 22 -13.31 9.70 -12.02
CA ASP A 22 -14.04 8.47 -12.26
C ASP A 22 -15.00 8.22 -11.07
N PRO A 23 -16.32 8.43 -11.26
CA PRO A 23 -17.30 8.32 -10.20
C PRO A 23 -17.62 6.87 -9.81
N GLU A 24 -17.19 5.87 -10.58
CA GLU A 24 -17.42 4.45 -10.30
C GLU A 24 -16.42 3.88 -9.29
N VAL A 25 -15.31 4.60 -9.03
CA VAL A 25 -14.30 4.17 -8.08
C VAL A 25 -14.85 4.17 -6.65
N THR A 26 -14.80 3.00 -6.03
CA THR A 26 -15.16 2.81 -4.62
C THR A 26 -13.96 2.31 -3.81
N HIS A 27 -14.04 2.46 -2.49
CA HIS A 27 -12.96 2.08 -1.58
C HIS A 27 -13.55 1.29 -0.41
N ARG A 28 -12.78 0.33 0.09
CA ARG A 28 -13.11 -0.43 1.31
C ARG A 28 -11.88 -0.57 2.18
N ILE A 29 -12.03 -0.29 3.47
CA ILE A 29 -11.03 -0.58 4.49
C ILE A 29 -11.39 -1.93 5.11
N ILE A 30 -10.57 -2.94 4.81
CA ILE A 30 -10.78 -4.30 5.30
C ILE A 30 -9.82 -4.58 6.45
N GLY A 31 -10.39 -4.88 7.62
CA GLY A 31 -9.65 -5.18 8.82
C GLY A 31 -9.40 -6.68 9.03
N THR A 32 -8.42 -6.98 9.88
CA THR A 32 -8.33 -8.29 10.53
C THR A 32 -9.18 -8.37 11.79
N GLU A 33 -9.60 -7.22 12.32
CA GLU A 33 -10.41 -7.04 13.53
C GLU A 33 -11.42 -5.91 13.28
N ALA A 34 -12.51 -5.88 14.06
CA ALA A 34 -13.55 -4.84 13.92
C ALA A 34 -13.07 -3.44 14.34
N GLU A 35 -11.95 -3.37 15.03
CA GLU A 35 -11.29 -2.15 15.45
C GLU A 35 -9.77 -2.37 15.39
N VAL A 36 -9.05 -1.41 14.81
CA VAL A 36 -7.59 -1.45 14.70
C VAL A 36 -7.00 -0.22 15.37
N VAL A 37 -6.09 -0.46 16.30
CA VAL A 37 -5.43 0.57 17.09
C VAL A 37 -3.93 0.61 16.73
N ASP A 38 -3.35 1.81 16.60
CA ASP A 38 -1.89 1.95 16.51
C ASP A 38 -1.21 1.93 17.87
N GLU A 39 0.12 2.02 17.87
CA GLU A 39 0.94 2.06 19.07
C GLU A 39 0.71 3.29 19.97
N THR A 40 -0.01 4.31 19.47
CA THR A 40 -0.29 5.57 20.18
C THR A 40 -1.73 5.71 20.65
N GLY A 41 -2.60 4.75 20.31
CA GLY A 41 -4.01 4.75 20.68
C GLY A 41 -4.94 5.38 19.65
N LEU A 42 -4.44 5.76 18.47
CA LEU A 42 -5.32 6.17 17.37
C LEU A 42 -6.05 4.93 16.83
N THR A 43 -7.35 5.09 16.59
CA THR A 43 -8.24 3.98 16.23
C THR A 43 -8.88 4.20 14.86
N VAL A 44 -8.97 3.12 14.08
CA VAL A 44 -9.81 3.02 12.89
C VAL A 44 -10.79 1.88 13.06
N LYS A 45 -12.03 2.12 12.63
CA LYS A 45 -13.04 1.08 12.44
C LYS A 45 -13.06 0.72 10.95
N PRO A 46 -12.60 -0.48 10.56
CA PRO A 46 -12.72 -0.97 9.19
C PRO A 46 -14.18 -1.08 8.77
N ASP A 47 -14.42 -1.00 7.45
CA ASP A 47 -15.75 -1.21 6.87
C ASP A 47 -16.22 -2.66 7.01
N SER A 48 -15.27 -3.59 7.04
CA SER A 48 -15.49 -5.03 7.08
C SER A 48 -14.31 -5.76 7.75
N VAL A 49 -14.51 -7.03 8.09
CA VAL A 49 -13.48 -7.91 8.67
C VAL A 49 -13.40 -9.16 7.82
N TYR A 50 -12.24 -9.41 7.19
CA TYR A 50 -12.02 -10.55 6.29
C TYR A 50 -13.12 -10.72 5.21
N GLU A 51 -13.53 -9.65 4.51
CA GLU A 51 -14.51 -9.76 3.41
C GLU A 51 -13.92 -10.44 2.16
N ASP A 52 -14.75 -10.91 1.23
CA ASP A 52 -14.26 -11.51 -0.01
C ASP A 52 -13.48 -10.49 -0.85
N LEU A 53 -12.27 -10.85 -1.26
CA LEU A 53 -11.39 -10.00 -2.05
C LEU A 53 -11.65 -10.07 -3.56
N ALA A 54 -12.34 -11.12 -4.04
CA ALA A 54 -12.56 -11.33 -5.48
C ALA A 54 -13.19 -10.14 -6.23
N PRO A 55 -14.11 -9.35 -5.65
CA PRO A 55 -14.76 -8.24 -6.35
C PRO A 55 -13.86 -7.03 -6.61
N PHE A 56 -12.78 -6.82 -5.85
CA PHE A 56 -11.97 -5.59 -5.94
C PHE A 56 -10.91 -5.67 -7.02
N ASP A 57 -10.49 -4.53 -7.58
CA ASP A 57 -9.53 -4.47 -8.69
C ASP A 57 -8.08 -4.14 -8.27
N LEU A 58 -7.93 -3.57 -7.08
CA LEU A 58 -6.66 -3.22 -6.46
C LEU A 58 -6.68 -3.62 -4.98
N LEU A 59 -5.67 -4.39 -4.56
CA LEU A 59 -5.38 -4.62 -3.14
C LEU A 59 -4.21 -3.74 -2.72
N TYR A 60 -4.43 -2.93 -1.68
CA TYR A 60 -3.40 -2.08 -1.08
C TYR A 60 -3.10 -2.55 0.35
N VAL A 61 -1.85 -2.92 0.62
CA VAL A 61 -1.43 -3.43 1.94
C VAL A 61 -0.51 -2.42 2.65
N PRO A 62 -0.99 -1.73 3.69
CA PRO A 62 -0.17 -0.79 4.46
C PRO A 62 0.82 -1.52 5.38
N GLY A 63 1.81 -0.78 5.86
CA GLY A 63 2.79 -1.27 6.82
C GLY A 63 2.49 -0.89 8.27
N GLY A 64 3.57 -0.95 9.05
CA GLY A 64 3.59 -0.61 10.47
C GLY A 64 4.13 -1.73 11.34
N ILE A 65 4.35 -1.43 12.61
CA ILE A 65 5.12 -2.31 13.51
C ILE A 65 4.52 -3.71 13.64
N GLY A 66 3.19 -3.83 13.63
CA GLY A 66 2.45 -5.10 13.75
C GLY A 66 2.69 -6.11 12.62
N THR A 67 3.13 -5.66 11.43
CA THR A 67 3.41 -6.53 10.27
C THR A 67 4.39 -7.66 10.58
N ARG A 68 5.37 -7.43 11.47
CA ARG A 68 6.38 -8.42 11.88
C ARG A 68 5.78 -9.61 12.63
N LYS A 69 4.70 -9.39 13.38
CA LYS A 69 3.93 -10.46 14.02
C LYS A 69 2.96 -11.08 13.02
N LEU A 70 2.26 -10.23 12.26
CA LEU A 70 1.22 -10.62 11.30
C LEU A 70 1.74 -11.48 10.14
N MET A 71 3.01 -11.37 9.75
CA MET A 71 3.58 -12.28 8.74
C MET A 71 3.68 -13.74 9.21
N HIS A 72 3.47 -14.01 10.51
CA HIS A 72 3.37 -15.35 11.07
C HIS A 72 1.92 -15.76 11.38
N ASP A 73 0.94 -14.89 11.11
CA ASP A 73 -0.47 -15.20 11.26
C ASP A 73 -0.96 -16.01 10.04
N ALA A 74 -1.25 -17.30 10.27
CA ALA A 74 -1.66 -18.21 9.21
C ALA A 74 -2.99 -17.80 8.55
N ARG A 75 -3.92 -17.21 9.32
CA ARG A 75 -5.23 -16.79 8.81
C ARG A 75 -5.07 -15.58 7.88
N LEU A 76 -4.31 -14.57 8.28
CA LEU A 76 -4.05 -13.41 7.45
C LEU A 76 -3.30 -13.79 6.17
N ILE A 77 -2.26 -14.62 6.27
CA ILE A 77 -1.49 -15.03 5.08
C ILE A 77 -2.36 -15.86 4.13
N ALA A 78 -3.20 -16.77 4.64
CA ALA A 78 -4.16 -17.51 3.82
C ALA A 78 -5.19 -16.58 3.17
N TYR A 79 -5.64 -15.55 3.89
CA TYR A 79 -6.56 -14.54 3.36
C TYR A 79 -5.91 -13.71 2.25
N LEU A 80 -4.70 -13.19 2.44
CA LEU A 80 -4.01 -12.44 1.39
C LEU A 80 -3.82 -13.28 0.13
N LYS A 81 -3.58 -14.60 0.26
CA LYS A 81 -3.44 -15.55 -0.84
C LYS A 81 -4.70 -15.70 -1.71
N THR A 82 -5.87 -15.26 -1.26
CA THR A 82 -7.10 -15.29 -2.07
C THR A 82 -7.13 -14.18 -3.12
N TRP A 83 -6.19 -13.21 -3.08
CA TRP A 83 -6.14 -12.12 -4.05
C TRP A 83 -5.96 -12.64 -5.49
N PRO A 84 -6.90 -12.33 -6.42
CA PRO A 84 -6.87 -12.87 -7.79
C PRO A 84 -5.58 -12.59 -8.55
N ALA A 85 -5.11 -13.58 -9.30
CA ALA A 85 -3.77 -13.62 -9.91
C ALA A 85 -3.53 -12.57 -11.02
N ASP A 86 -4.61 -12.01 -11.54
CA ASP A 86 -4.69 -11.03 -12.64
C ASP A 86 -4.84 -9.59 -12.15
N LYS A 87 -5.12 -9.37 -10.85
CA LYS A 87 -5.45 -8.06 -10.30
C LYS A 87 -4.27 -7.36 -9.62
N ALA A 88 -4.26 -6.03 -9.67
CA ALA A 88 -3.16 -5.20 -9.20
C ALA A 88 -2.98 -5.31 -7.68
N LEU A 89 -1.73 -5.32 -7.22
CA LEU A 89 -1.37 -5.40 -5.81
C LEU A 89 -0.33 -4.32 -5.49
N ALA A 90 -0.62 -3.52 -4.48
CA ALA A 90 0.29 -2.49 -4.00
C ALA A 90 0.60 -2.71 -2.51
N SER A 91 1.81 -2.39 -2.09
CA SER A 91 2.13 -2.29 -0.67
C SER A 91 3.10 -1.14 -0.39
N VAL A 92 3.04 -0.62 0.83
CA VAL A 92 4.00 0.38 1.30
C VAL A 92 4.68 -0.13 2.57
N CYS A 93 5.89 0.35 2.82
CA CYS A 93 6.61 0.13 4.05
C CYS A 93 6.70 -1.38 4.33
N THR A 94 6.44 -1.81 5.55
CA THR A 94 6.50 -3.23 5.93
C THR A 94 5.28 -4.05 5.48
N GLY A 95 4.31 -3.47 4.76
CA GLY A 95 3.25 -4.21 4.08
C GLY A 95 3.83 -5.18 3.04
N ALA A 96 4.98 -4.84 2.45
CA ALA A 96 5.77 -5.71 1.57
C ALA A 96 6.12 -7.06 2.20
N LEU A 97 6.29 -7.13 3.53
CA LEU A 97 6.56 -8.39 4.23
C LEU A 97 5.36 -9.33 4.19
N LEU A 98 4.15 -8.78 4.31
CA LEU A 98 2.91 -9.57 4.30
C LEU A 98 2.66 -10.14 2.90
N ILE A 99 2.77 -9.31 1.86
CA ILE A 99 2.59 -9.77 0.48
C ILE A 99 3.73 -10.69 0.02
N GLY A 100 4.96 -10.45 0.50
CA GLY A 100 6.11 -11.32 0.25
C GLY A 100 5.90 -12.70 0.88
N ARG A 101 5.44 -12.74 2.13
CA ARG A 101 5.11 -13.99 2.83
C ARG A 101 3.95 -14.74 2.18
N ALA A 102 3.01 -14.03 1.57
CA ALA A 102 1.93 -14.62 0.78
C ALA A 102 2.40 -15.16 -0.60
N GLY A 103 3.64 -14.91 -1.00
CA GLY A 103 4.26 -15.42 -2.23
C GLY A 103 4.21 -14.45 -3.41
N TYR A 104 3.65 -13.24 -3.24
CA TYR A 104 3.47 -12.30 -4.36
C TYR A 104 4.76 -11.67 -4.89
N LEU A 105 5.84 -11.74 -4.12
CA LEU A 105 7.13 -11.16 -4.46
C LEU A 105 8.14 -12.18 -5.01
N GLU A 106 7.77 -13.46 -5.11
CA GLU A 106 8.63 -14.50 -5.66
C GLU A 106 9.10 -14.14 -7.08
N GLY A 107 10.41 -14.12 -7.31
CA GLY A 107 11.02 -13.78 -8.60
C GLY A 107 11.00 -12.29 -8.98
N ARG A 108 10.44 -11.41 -8.14
CA ARG A 108 10.29 -9.95 -8.40
C ARG A 108 11.31 -9.12 -7.63
N ARG A 109 11.61 -7.93 -8.14
CA ARG A 109 12.20 -6.85 -7.33
C ARG A 109 11.14 -6.26 -6.40
N ALA A 110 11.56 -5.80 -5.22
CA ALA A 110 10.66 -5.12 -4.31
C ALA A 110 11.43 -4.16 -3.40
N THR A 111 10.75 -3.17 -2.85
CA THR A 111 11.26 -2.35 -1.75
C THR A 111 10.33 -2.44 -0.54
N THR A 112 10.80 -1.89 0.58
CA THR A 112 10.07 -1.81 1.86
C THR A 112 10.64 -0.64 2.67
N HIS A 113 10.23 -0.51 3.93
CA HIS A 113 10.89 0.39 4.86
C HIS A 113 12.37 0.00 5.03
N HIS A 114 13.29 0.96 5.00
CA HIS A 114 14.75 0.69 5.03
C HIS A 114 15.21 -0.24 6.18
N ARG A 115 14.60 -0.11 7.36
CA ARG A 115 14.84 -0.99 8.53
C ARG A 115 14.35 -2.45 8.36
N ALA A 116 13.68 -2.78 7.27
CA ALA A 116 13.10 -4.09 7.01
C ALA A 116 13.67 -4.76 5.75
N TYR A 117 14.69 -4.18 5.11
CA TYR A 117 15.30 -4.77 3.91
C TYR A 117 15.77 -6.21 4.13
N GLU A 118 16.52 -6.48 5.21
CA GLU A 118 16.99 -7.83 5.52
C GLU A 118 15.85 -8.83 5.75
N LEU A 119 14.74 -8.35 6.34
CA LEU A 119 13.56 -9.19 6.58
C LEU A 119 12.77 -9.47 5.30
N LEU A 120 12.87 -8.61 4.29
CA LEU A 120 12.22 -8.81 2.99
C LEU A 120 13.00 -9.76 2.07
N ARG A 121 14.34 -9.80 2.17
CA ARG A 121 15.23 -10.58 1.29
C ARG A 121 14.77 -12.02 1.01
N PRO A 122 14.26 -12.80 2.00
CA PRO A 122 13.85 -14.18 1.74
C PRO A 122 12.62 -14.34 0.82
N TYR A 123 11.90 -13.25 0.54
CA TYR A 123 10.61 -13.28 -0.15
C TYR A 123 10.63 -12.66 -1.56
N CYS A 124 11.76 -12.11 -2.00
CA CYS A 124 11.88 -11.47 -3.31
C CYS A 124 13.20 -11.83 -4.02
N ARG A 125 13.28 -11.57 -5.32
CA ARG A 125 14.52 -11.75 -6.10
C ARG A 125 15.61 -10.77 -5.63
N GLU A 126 15.20 -9.53 -5.37
CA GLU A 126 16.10 -8.43 -5.05
C GLU A 126 15.37 -7.37 -4.24
N VAL A 127 16.02 -6.89 -3.19
CA VAL A 127 15.55 -5.75 -2.40
C VAL A 127 16.19 -4.48 -2.96
N VAL A 128 15.35 -3.60 -3.53
CA VAL A 128 15.78 -2.32 -4.11
C VAL A 128 15.83 -1.26 -3.02
N THR A 129 16.97 -0.60 -2.85
CA THR A 129 17.25 0.30 -1.72
C THR A 129 17.36 1.77 -2.10
N ASP A 130 17.43 2.08 -3.39
CA ASP A 130 17.65 3.40 -3.96
C ASP A 130 16.42 3.97 -4.69
N GLN A 131 15.31 3.22 -4.72
CA GLN A 131 14.05 3.61 -5.35
C GLN A 131 12.94 3.69 -4.32
N ARG A 132 12.16 4.76 -4.39
CA ARG A 132 11.02 4.99 -3.50
C ARG A 132 9.82 4.11 -3.84
N ILE A 133 9.61 3.85 -5.13
CA ILE A 133 8.57 2.98 -5.69
C ILE A 133 9.26 2.01 -6.64
N VAL A 134 8.90 0.74 -6.54
CA VAL A 134 9.35 -0.35 -7.41
C VAL A 134 8.12 -0.98 -8.03
N ASP A 135 7.99 -0.88 -9.35
CA ASP A 135 6.90 -1.46 -10.13
C ASP A 135 7.40 -2.67 -10.93
N GLU A 136 6.84 -3.85 -10.66
CA GLU A 136 7.11 -5.09 -11.39
C GLU A 136 5.84 -5.57 -12.11
N GLY A 137 5.11 -4.65 -12.73
CA GLY A 137 3.87 -4.91 -13.45
C GLY A 137 2.72 -5.09 -12.46
N ARG A 138 2.24 -6.30 -12.23
CA ARG A 138 1.09 -6.55 -11.32
C ARG A 138 1.33 -6.05 -9.89
N VAL A 139 2.58 -6.11 -9.41
CA VAL A 139 2.91 -5.81 -8.03
C VAL A 139 3.75 -4.54 -7.96
N VAL A 140 3.29 -3.58 -7.16
CA VAL A 140 3.98 -2.32 -6.86
C VAL A 140 4.32 -2.28 -5.37
N THR A 141 5.56 -1.95 -5.05
CA THR A 141 5.99 -1.79 -3.65
C THR A 141 6.60 -0.43 -3.45
N ALA A 142 6.38 0.19 -2.29
CA ALA A 142 6.96 1.48 -1.94
C ALA A 142 7.66 1.44 -0.59
N GLY A 143 8.57 2.41 -0.40
CA GLY A 143 9.41 2.56 0.78
C GLY A 143 8.65 2.93 2.05
N GLY A 144 9.34 3.54 3.00
CA GLY A 144 8.76 3.85 4.31
C GLY A 144 7.74 4.98 4.31
N VAL A 145 6.71 4.84 5.15
CA VAL A 145 5.89 5.90 5.75
C VAL A 145 5.33 6.93 4.75
N SER A 146 6.04 8.03 4.51
CA SER A 146 5.58 9.08 3.59
C SER A 146 5.51 8.63 2.13
N SER A 147 6.13 7.49 1.80
CA SER A 147 6.06 6.90 0.45
C SER A 147 4.64 6.50 0.05
N SER A 148 3.70 6.42 1.00
CA SER A 148 2.29 6.17 0.72
C SER A 148 1.64 7.28 -0.11
N LEU A 149 2.05 8.55 0.09
CA LEU A 149 1.55 9.68 -0.69
C LEU A 149 1.95 9.56 -2.15
N ASP A 150 3.23 9.30 -2.40
CA ASP A 150 3.75 9.13 -3.75
C ASP A 150 3.20 7.87 -4.41
N LEU A 151 3.08 6.76 -3.66
CA LEU A 151 2.47 5.54 -4.18
C LEU A 151 1.00 5.76 -4.55
N GLY A 152 0.23 6.49 -3.75
CA GLY A 152 -1.15 6.86 -4.07
C GLY A 152 -1.25 7.62 -5.39
N LEU A 153 -0.46 8.68 -5.55
CA LEU A 153 -0.40 9.47 -6.79
C LEU A 153 0.12 8.66 -7.99
N TYR A 154 1.10 7.78 -7.77
CA TYR A 154 1.61 6.87 -8.79
C TYR A 154 0.53 5.91 -9.28
N LEU A 155 -0.28 5.34 -8.37
CA LEU A 155 -1.40 4.48 -8.74
C LEU A 155 -2.48 5.26 -9.49
N VAL A 156 -2.77 6.51 -9.09
CA VAL A 156 -3.67 7.39 -9.85
C VAL A 156 -3.17 7.58 -11.29
N GLU A 157 -1.90 7.95 -11.45
CA GLU A 157 -1.29 8.16 -12.77
C GLU A 157 -1.34 6.89 -13.62
N ARG A 158 -1.04 5.74 -13.01
CA ARG A 158 -1.02 4.45 -13.70
C ARG A 158 -2.37 4.04 -14.27
N HIS A 159 -3.47 4.37 -13.59
CA HIS A 159 -4.82 3.92 -13.94
C HIS A 159 -5.65 4.99 -14.68
N TRP A 160 -5.46 6.28 -14.39
CA TRP A 160 -6.23 7.40 -14.97
C TRP A 160 -5.35 8.45 -15.68
N GLY A 161 -4.04 8.24 -15.76
CA GLY A 161 -3.10 9.09 -16.48
C GLY A 161 -2.57 10.29 -15.69
N ALA A 162 -1.53 10.91 -16.25
CA ALA A 162 -0.86 12.07 -15.66
C ALA A 162 -1.80 13.26 -15.33
N PRO A 163 -2.81 13.60 -16.15
CA PRO A 163 -3.73 14.70 -15.84
C PRO A 163 -4.51 14.49 -14.53
N ALA A 164 -5.00 13.27 -14.28
CA ALA A 164 -5.72 12.93 -13.05
C ALA A 164 -4.79 13.08 -11.82
N ARG A 165 -3.58 12.55 -11.92
CA ARG A 165 -2.55 12.71 -10.88
C ARG A 165 -2.23 14.17 -10.61
N GLU A 166 -2.05 14.98 -11.64
CA GLU A 166 -1.74 16.41 -11.50
C GLU A 166 -2.85 17.17 -10.81
N GLN A 167 -4.10 16.91 -11.20
CA GLN A 167 -5.28 17.52 -10.60
C GLN A 167 -5.38 17.17 -9.11
N ILE A 168 -5.22 15.89 -8.76
CA ILE A 168 -5.26 15.41 -7.38
C ILE A 168 -4.08 15.97 -6.57
N ALA A 169 -2.86 15.92 -7.10
CA ALA A 169 -1.66 16.43 -6.43
C ALA A 169 -1.76 17.94 -6.18
N ALA A 170 -2.28 18.71 -7.14
CA ALA A 170 -2.51 20.14 -6.98
C ALA A 170 -3.53 20.42 -5.87
N GLN A 171 -4.63 19.67 -5.82
CA GLN A 171 -5.64 19.81 -4.79
C GLN A 171 -5.11 19.39 -3.39
N MET A 172 -4.24 18.37 -3.32
CA MET A 172 -3.56 17.96 -2.09
C MET A 172 -2.48 18.97 -1.65
N GLU A 173 -2.18 19.98 -2.47
CA GLU A 173 -1.01 20.85 -2.33
C GLU A 173 0.30 20.07 -2.19
N TYR A 174 0.37 18.89 -2.79
CA TYR A 174 1.51 17.99 -2.66
C TYR A 174 2.63 18.39 -3.61
N ARG A 175 3.56 19.21 -3.10
CA ARG A 175 4.73 19.72 -3.83
C ARG A 175 6.05 19.03 -3.46
N GLY A 176 5.99 18.02 -2.57
CA GLY A 176 7.16 17.44 -1.90
C GLY A 176 7.73 18.35 -0.80
N TYR A 177 8.33 17.76 0.23
CA TYR A 177 9.08 18.54 1.23
C TYR A 177 10.50 18.79 0.72
N PRO A 178 10.94 20.05 0.53
CA PRO A 178 12.32 20.32 0.18
C PRO A 178 13.21 20.01 1.39
N VAL A 179 14.06 18.98 1.28
CA VAL A 179 15.14 18.79 2.25
C VAL A 179 16.20 19.84 1.91
N LEU A 180 16.29 20.90 2.71
CA LEU A 180 17.41 21.84 2.59
C LEU A 180 18.71 21.04 2.80
N PRO A 181 19.73 21.22 1.96
CA PRO A 181 21.04 20.62 2.23
C PRO A 181 21.52 21.14 3.59
N GLY A 182 21.76 20.21 4.52
CA GLY A 182 22.42 20.49 5.81
C GLY A 182 23.92 20.60 5.65
#